data_AF-S2F3H4-F1
#
_entry.id   AF-S2F3H4-F1
#
_cell.length_a   1.000
_cell.length_b   1.000
_cell.length_c   1.000
_cell.angle_alpha   90.00
_cell.angle_beta   90.00
_cell.angle_gamma   90.00
#
_symmetry.space_group_name_H-M   'P 1'
#
loop_
_entity.id
_entity.type
_entity.pdbx_description
1 polymer ?
#
loop_
_entity_poly.entity_id
_entity_poly.type
_entity_poly.pdbx_seq_one_letter_code
_entity_poly.pdbx_strand_id
1 'polypeptide(L)'
;MRLSDTTVVIRPRSTWEAMDLGVLLSQRHRCLLMSSWAIVTLPVFAVLTWLLWDSPTLAVFIFWWLKPAFERLPLYILSKAIFAETPTLKQALYQWPRLLKPQLLASLTWRRLSLSRSFTLPVLQLEGLSGVARQQRLQVLLQRDASAARWLTVIGAHLEGALWIGLMVLFYLLLPQQVALDWSWQSLISAATQDWHWLEHLSNGFYVLVLVVWEPIYVAAGFSLYLNRRTALEAWDIELVFRSLSHRLSGATLALLLAATLLLPITPTAWASESAIATPDSPRMLQQPLTSQGSRDSIKAILDQPPFKNRETVTRYRFGENQAADQGANEDHTPQWLKALLQMFDNRDFGALATLIEVVLWAAVITAIGGLIWYYREGLQAFVSRRPRPAKKAPHPPPPQAFGLDLSRETLPCDIAASAESLWQNNPRAALGLLYRALLSRLLHDFDMPLKAADTEGQVLERIEQLQQPALLAFSKDLTVHWQNMAYGHQLPPAHVQRELCNGWRGVFDSGIPH
;
A
#
# COMPACT_ATOMS: atom_id res chain seq x y z
N MET A 1 4.93 7.64 -20.10
CA MET A 1 5.16 6.42 -19.31
C MET A 1 4.24 5.35 -19.86
N ARG A 2 4.77 4.24 -20.36
CA ARG A 2 3.96 3.11 -20.86
C ARG A 2 3.68 2.16 -19.70
N LEU A 3 2.45 1.66 -19.59
CA LEU A 3 2.06 0.71 -18.54
C LEU A 3 2.76 -0.65 -18.68
N SER A 4 3.30 -0.97 -19.86
CA SER A 4 4.07 -2.19 -20.12
C SER A 4 5.42 -2.24 -19.40
N ASP A 5 5.96 -1.08 -19.01
CA ASP A 5 7.33 -0.96 -18.53
C ASP A 5 7.39 -0.91 -16.99
N THR A 6 6.26 -1.17 -16.32
CA THR A 6 6.20 -1.16 -14.86
C THR A 6 6.91 -2.35 -14.26
N THR A 7 7.82 -2.11 -13.32
CA THR A 7 8.58 -3.15 -12.61
C THR A 7 7.73 -3.93 -11.60
N VAL A 8 6.49 -3.48 -11.37
CA VAL A 8 5.54 -4.05 -10.42
C VAL A 8 4.37 -4.64 -11.20
N VAL A 9 3.97 -5.85 -10.86
CA VAL A 9 2.76 -6.48 -11.42
C VAL A 9 1.54 -5.67 -11.00
N ILE A 10 0.84 -5.09 -11.97
CA ILE A 10 -0.40 -4.35 -11.74
C ILE A 10 -1.53 -5.37 -11.54
N ARG A 11 -2.05 -5.44 -10.31
CA ARG A 11 -3.21 -6.25 -9.94
C ARG A 11 -3.95 -5.58 -8.78
N PRO A 12 -5.27 -5.79 -8.62
CA PRO A 12 -5.99 -5.38 -7.43
C PRO A 12 -5.40 -6.04 -6.18
N ARG A 13 -5.02 -5.23 -5.20
CA ARG A 13 -4.48 -5.68 -3.91
C ARG A 13 -5.38 -5.25 -2.77
N SER A 14 -5.28 -5.96 -1.65
CA SER A 14 -5.80 -5.42 -0.38
C SER A 14 -5.02 -4.17 0.02
N THR A 15 -5.61 -3.31 0.85
CA THR A 15 -4.95 -2.07 1.28
C THR A 15 -3.65 -2.34 2.04
N TRP A 16 -3.61 -3.39 2.87
CA TRP A 16 -2.41 -3.77 3.62
C TRP A 16 -1.32 -4.32 2.71
N GLU A 17 -1.68 -5.20 1.76
CA GLU A 17 -0.73 -5.70 0.75
C GLU A 17 -0.16 -4.57 -0.12
N ALA A 18 -0.98 -3.55 -0.43
CA ALA A 18 -0.50 -2.36 -1.13
C ALA A 18 0.49 -1.56 -0.27
N MET A 19 0.29 -1.45 1.04
CA MET A 19 1.24 -0.77 1.93
C MET A 19 2.57 -1.53 2.02
N ASP A 20 2.52 -2.86 2.12
CA ASP A 20 3.71 -3.73 2.13
C ASP A 20 4.51 -3.62 0.82
N LEU A 21 3.83 -3.53 -0.32
CA LEU A 21 4.48 -3.23 -1.60
C LEU A 21 5.23 -1.90 -1.55
N GLY A 22 4.70 -0.88 -0.88
CA GLY A 22 5.39 0.39 -0.68
C GLY A 22 6.66 0.24 0.18
N VAL A 23 6.61 -0.59 1.23
CA VAL A 23 7.80 -0.92 2.04
C VAL A 23 8.85 -1.63 1.19
N LEU A 24 8.48 -2.61 0.37
CA LEU A 24 9.39 -3.32 -0.54
C LEU A 24 10.01 -2.39 -1.58
N LEU A 25 9.22 -1.48 -2.15
CA LEU A 25 9.68 -0.45 -3.09
C LEU A 25 10.73 0.46 -2.42
N SER A 26 10.48 0.87 -1.16
CA SER A 26 11.43 1.65 -0.38
C SER A 26 12.71 0.86 -0.09
N GLN A 27 12.60 -0.41 0.30
CA GLN A 27 13.75 -1.29 0.55
C GLN A 27 14.64 -1.45 -0.70
N ARG A 28 14.04 -1.65 -1.88
CA ARG A 28 14.77 -1.77 -3.15
C ARG A 28 15.57 -0.51 -3.48
N HIS A 29 15.05 0.67 -3.16
CA HIS A 29 15.67 1.96 -3.45
C HIS A 29 16.19 2.68 -2.20
N ARG A 30 16.45 1.95 -1.11
CA ARG A 30 16.73 2.51 0.23
C ARG A 30 17.85 3.53 0.24
N CYS A 31 18.97 3.20 -0.40
CA CYS A 31 20.15 4.05 -0.41
C CYS A 31 19.85 5.38 -1.11
N LEU A 32 19.21 5.34 -2.29
CA LEU A 32 18.82 6.52 -3.05
C LEU A 32 17.82 7.39 -2.27
N LEU A 33 16.80 6.77 -1.70
CA LEU A 33 15.75 7.48 -0.96
C LEU A 33 16.29 8.15 0.31
N MET A 34 16.98 7.38 1.16
CA MET A 34 17.50 7.86 2.43
C MET A 34 18.60 8.91 2.24
N SER A 35 19.54 8.69 1.30
CA SER A 35 20.60 9.68 1.03
C SER A 35 20.04 10.95 0.40
N SER A 36 19.09 10.86 -0.54
CA SER A 36 18.46 12.05 -1.13
C SER A 36 17.69 12.86 -0.08
N TRP A 37 17.00 12.19 0.84
CA TRP A 37 16.28 12.85 1.91
C TRP A 37 17.26 13.48 2.91
N ALA A 38 18.27 12.72 3.37
CA ALA A 38 19.29 13.20 4.31
C ALA A 38 20.08 14.40 3.78
N ILE A 39 20.50 14.38 2.51
CA ILE A 39 21.23 15.50 1.88
C ILE A 39 20.42 16.79 1.88
N VAL A 40 19.10 16.70 1.81
CA VAL A 40 18.22 17.88 1.84
C VAL A 40 17.91 18.30 3.28
N THR A 41 17.58 17.35 4.15
CA THR A 41 17.03 17.65 5.47
C THR A 41 18.10 17.90 6.53
N LEU A 42 19.23 17.20 6.51
CA LEU A 42 20.29 17.39 7.51
C LEU A 42 20.91 18.79 7.45
N PRO A 43 21.22 19.39 6.27
CA PRO A 43 21.70 20.76 6.23
C PRO A 43 20.66 21.77 6.72
N VAL A 44 19.38 21.56 6.37
CA VAL A 44 18.29 22.42 6.85
C VAL A 44 18.18 22.33 8.37
N PHE A 45 18.24 21.13 8.94
CA PHE A 45 18.24 20.93 10.38
C PHE A 45 19.46 21.58 11.04
N ALA A 46 20.67 21.38 10.51
CA ALA A 46 21.89 21.98 11.05
C ALA A 46 21.83 23.51 11.06
N VAL A 47 21.31 24.12 9.99
CA VAL A 47 21.10 25.57 9.92
C VAL A 47 20.06 26.03 10.96
N LEU A 48 18.96 25.28 11.14
CA LEU A 48 17.95 25.59 12.15
C LEU A 48 18.53 25.48 13.56
N THR A 49 19.25 24.41 13.88
CA THR A 49 19.94 24.21 15.16
C THR A 49 20.95 25.31 15.44
N TRP A 50 21.71 25.73 14.43
CA TRP A 50 22.70 26.80 14.58
C TRP A 50 22.04 28.18 14.79
N LEU A 51 20.98 28.50 14.04
CA LEU A 51 20.27 29.77 14.16
C LEU A 51 19.45 29.89 15.45
N LEU A 52 18.91 28.76 15.93
CA LEU A 52 17.98 28.67 17.05
C LEU A 52 18.61 27.89 18.20
N TRP A 53 19.90 28.14 18.46
CA TRP A 53 20.67 27.41 19.46
C TRP A 53 20.02 27.49 20.86
N ASP A 54 19.56 28.67 21.25
CA ASP A 54 18.93 28.92 22.55
C ASP A 54 17.48 28.39 22.63
N SER A 55 16.91 27.95 21.51
CA SER A 55 15.54 27.42 21.44
C SER A 55 15.47 26.11 20.65
N PRO A 56 15.96 24.98 21.20
CA PRO A 56 15.96 23.68 20.52
C PRO A 56 14.55 23.19 20.15
N THR A 57 13.59 23.42 21.05
CA THR A 57 12.16 23.10 20.83
C THR A 57 11.58 23.79 19.60
N LEU A 58 11.94 25.05 19.37
CA LEU A 58 11.51 25.81 18.21
C LEU A 58 12.20 25.31 16.93
N ALA A 59 13.49 24.97 16.99
CA ALA A 59 14.23 24.38 15.87
C ALA A 59 13.57 23.08 15.37
N VAL A 60 13.28 22.14 16.26
CA VAL A 60 12.61 20.89 15.89
C VAL A 60 11.16 21.11 15.48
N PHE A 61 10.46 22.08 16.08
CA PHE A 61 9.10 22.43 15.67
C PHE A 61 9.06 22.95 14.22
N ILE A 62 9.94 23.88 13.83
CA ILE A 62 10.04 24.37 12.45
C ILE A 62 10.42 23.22 11.51
N PHE A 63 11.39 22.39 11.90
CA PHE A 63 11.80 21.24 11.10
C PHE A 63 10.63 20.26 10.87
N TRP A 64 9.91 19.92 11.94
CA TRP A 64 8.69 19.10 11.91
C TRP A 64 7.57 19.77 11.09
N TRP A 65 7.49 21.10 11.11
CA TRP A 65 6.54 21.85 10.32
C TRP A 65 6.81 21.70 8.82
N LEU A 66 8.08 21.67 8.43
CA LEU A 66 8.57 21.53 7.05
C LEU A 66 8.48 20.11 6.47
N LYS A 67 8.14 19.08 7.27
CA LYS A 67 7.96 17.69 6.79
C LYS A 67 7.22 17.56 5.44
N PRO A 68 6.04 18.20 5.21
CA PRO A 68 5.33 18.10 3.93
C PRO A 68 6.10 18.58 2.69
N ALA A 69 7.14 19.41 2.87
CA ALA A 69 8.01 19.84 1.80
C ALA A 69 9.05 18.76 1.44
N PHE A 70 9.56 18.05 2.44
CA PHE A 70 10.59 17.02 2.27
C PHE A 70 10.04 15.74 1.64
N GLU A 71 8.79 15.36 1.94
CA GLU A 71 8.11 14.18 1.39
C GLU A 71 8.00 14.14 -0.14
N ARG A 72 8.07 15.30 -0.78
CA ARG A 72 7.90 15.44 -2.23
C ARG A 72 9.05 14.81 -3.02
N LEU A 73 10.24 14.81 -2.43
CA LEU A 73 11.43 14.26 -3.08
C LEU A 73 11.39 12.72 -3.18
N PRO A 74 11.17 11.97 -2.08
CA PRO A 74 10.93 10.52 -2.15
C PRO A 74 9.84 10.15 -3.15
N LEU A 75 8.71 10.87 -3.15
CA LEU A 75 7.62 10.59 -4.08
C LEU A 75 8.04 10.73 -5.55
N TYR A 76 8.82 11.75 -5.89
CA TYR A 76 9.33 11.93 -7.25
C TYR A 76 10.21 10.76 -7.67
N ILE A 77 11.14 10.34 -6.80
CA ILE A 77 12.04 9.21 -7.05
C ILE A 77 11.22 7.93 -7.28
N LEU A 78 10.26 7.65 -6.42
CA LEU A 78 9.42 6.45 -6.50
C LEU A 78 8.52 6.44 -7.75
N SER A 79 7.95 7.59 -8.11
CA SER A 79 7.12 7.74 -9.31
C SER A 79 7.87 7.42 -10.61
N LYS A 80 9.20 7.59 -10.60
CA LYS A 80 10.08 7.29 -11.72
C LYS A 80 10.65 5.88 -11.64
N ALA A 81 11.01 5.44 -10.44
CA ALA A 81 11.53 4.10 -10.19
C ALA A 81 10.55 2.99 -10.59
N ILE A 82 9.24 3.18 -10.42
CA ILE A 82 8.24 2.16 -10.76
C ILE A 82 8.18 1.84 -12.26
N PHE A 83 8.62 2.75 -13.12
CA PHE A 83 8.69 2.58 -14.58
C PHE A 83 10.11 2.26 -15.06
N ALA A 84 10.96 1.69 -14.19
CA ALA A 84 12.37 1.39 -14.47
C ALA A 84 13.24 2.59 -14.89
N GLU A 85 12.76 3.82 -14.75
CA GLU A 85 13.49 5.07 -15.02
C GLU A 85 14.05 5.66 -13.72
N THR A 86 14.82 4.89 -12.94
CA THR A 86 15.31 5.39 -11.64
C THR A 86 16.23 6.61 -11.82
N PRO A 87 15.89 7.78 -11.24
CA PRO A 87 16.71 8.97 -11.38
C PRO A 87 17.99 8.83 -10.54
N THR A 88 19.07 9.46 -11.01
CA THR A 88 20.28 9.61 -10.19
C THR A 88 20.07 10.62 -9.07
N LEU A 89 20.87 10.52 -8.00
CA LEU A 89 20.81 11.46 -6.85
C LEU A 89 20.86 12.93 -7.30
N LYS A 90 21.77 13.26 -8.21
CA LYS A 90 21.93 14.61 -8.76
C LYS A 90 20.67 15.10 -9.49
N GLN A 91 20.06 14.24 -10.31
CA GLN A 91 18.83 14.58 -11.04
C GLN A 91 17.64 14.79 -10.09
N ALA A 92 17.52 13.96 -9.05
CA ALA A 92 16.48 14.09 -8.04
C ALA A 92 16.60 15.42 -7.27
N LEU A 93 17.81 15.74 -6.79
CA LEU A 93 18.09 16.98 -6.06
C LEU A 93 17.86 18.24 -6.93
N TYR A 94 18.27 18.22 -8.19
CA TYR A 94 18.04 19.34 -9.11
C TYR A 94 16.55 19.63 -9.34
N GLN A 95 15.71 18.59 -9.33
CA GLN A 95 14.28 18.73 -9.53
C GLN A 95 13.55 19.20 -8.26
N TRP A 96 14.13 19.00 -7.06
CA TRP A 96 13.48 19.28 -5.78
C TRP A 96 12.88 20.68 -5.64
N PRO A 97 13.58 21.80 -5.97
CA PRO A 97 12.99 23.14 -5.86
C PRO A 97 11.75 23.34 -6.73
N ARG A 98 11.65 22.64 -7.86
CA ARG A 98 10.48 22.69 -8.75
C ARG A 98 9.29 21.94 -8.14
N LEU A 99 9.55 20.84 -7.43
CA LEU A 99 8.52 20.07 -6.70
C LEU A 99 7.93 20.85 -5.52
N LEU A 100 8.65 21.84 -4.99
CA LEU A 100 8.16 22.70 -3.90
C LEU A 100 7.10 23.72 -4.36
N LYS A 101 7.14 24.20 -5.60
CA LYS A 101 6.24 25.27 -6.08
C LYS A 101 4.73 24.99 -5.95
N PRO A 102 4.18 23.82 -6.34
CA PRO A 102 2.74 23.61 -6.29
C PRO A 102 2.22 23.50 -4.84
N GLN A 103 1.30 24.41 -4.48
CA GLN A 103 0.45 24.34 -3.28
C GLN A 103 1.22 24.10 -1.95
N LEU A 104 2.47 24.60 -1.82
CA LEU A 104 3.29 24.48 -0.61
C LEU A 104 2.63 25.10 0.61
N LEU A 105 2.18 26.34 0.49
CA LEU A 105 1.56 27.07 1.59
C LEU A 105 0.35 26.29 2.13
N ALA A 106 -0.52 25.82 1.24
CA ALA A 106 -1.66 24.99 1.62
C ALA A 106 -1.26 23.66 2.29
N SER A 107 -0.13 23.05 1.87
CA SER A 107 0.40 21.83 2.51
C SER A 107 1.01 22.07 3.89
N LEU A 108 1.54 23.28 4.13
CA LEU A 108 2.16 23.66 5.40
C LEU A 108 1.14 24.21 6.41
N THR A 109 0.06 24.85 5.96
CA THR A 109 -0.93 25.47 6.86
C THR A 109 -2.04 24.48 7.26
N TRP A 110 -3.12 24.39 6.47
CA TRP A 110 -4.33 23.67 6.87
C TRP A 110 -4.35 22.19 6.45
N ARG A 111 -3.67 21.80 5.36
CA ARG A 111 -3.61 20.38 4.94
C ARG A 111 -2.63 19.55 5.74
N ARG A 112 -1.83 20.21 6.57
CA ARG A 112 -0.83 19.59 7.43
C ARG A 112 -1.45 18.63 8.44
N LEU A 113 -2.64 18.95 8.93
CA LEU A 113 -3.41 18.15 9.90
C LEU A 113 -4.16 16.97 9.25
N SER A 114 -3.99 16.74 7.94
CA SER A 114 -4.62 15.63 7.25
C SER A 114 -3.89 14.32 7.53
N LEU A 115 -4.58 13.37 8.17
CA LEU A 115 -4.07 12.03 8.45
C LEU A 115 -3.91 11.16 7.19
N SER A 116 -4.36 11.60 6.01
CA SER A 116 -4.19 10.89 4.73
C SER A 116 -3.19 11.58 3.79
N ARG A 117 -2.27 12.38 4.33
CA ARG A 117 -1.31 13.20 3.56
C ARG A 117 -0.51 12.39 2.55
N SER A 118 0.16 11.31 2.96
CA SER A 118 0.99 10.49 2.06
C SER A 118 0.21 9.89 0.90
N PHE A 119 -1.05 9.52 1.11
CA PHE A 119 -1.95 9.01 0.07
C PHE A 119 -2.45 10.09 -0.90
N THR A 120 -2.62 11.33 -0.44
CA THR A 120 -3.14 12.43 -1.25
C THR A 120 -2.05 13.23 -1.97
N LEU A 121 -0.80 13.08 -1.55
CA LEU A 121 0.37 13.75 -2.14
C LEU A 121 0.55 13.46 -3.65
N PRO A 122 0.38 12.22 -4.15
CA PRO A 122 0.50 11.92 -5.58
C PRO A 122 -0.52 12.67 -6.46
N VAL A 123 -1.73 12.93 -5.98
CA VAL A 123 -2.74 13.72 -6.72
C VAL A 123 -2.26 15.16 -6.95
N LEU A 124 -1.55 15.72 -5.96
CA LEU A 124 -1.00 17.07 -6.05
C LEU A 124 0.23 17.09 -6.98
N GLN A 125 1.16 16.14 -6.80
CA GLN A 125 2.46 16.21 -7.45
C GLN A 125 2.51 15.53 -8.83
N LEU A 126 1.79 14.42 -9.01
CA LEU A 126 1.81 13.64 -10.26
C LEU A 126 0.64 14.00 -11.17
N GLU A 127 -0.57 14.18 -10.64
CA GLU A 127 -1.73 14.57 -11.45
C GLU A 127 -1.81 16.09 -11.67
N GLY A 128 -1.15 16.89 -10.82
CA GLY A 128 -1.10 18.35 -10.96
C GLY A 128 -2.44 19.06 -10.77
N LEU A 129 -3.44 18.39 -10.17
CA LEU A 129 -4.78 18.92 -10.03
C LEU A 129 -4.89 19.99 -8.93
N SER A 130 -5.71 21.02 -9.16
CA SER A 130 -6.01 22.09 -8.21
C SER A 130 -7.52 22.37 -8.11
N GLY A 131 -7.92 23.06 -7.04
CA GLY A 131 -9.31 23.52 -6.85
C GLY A 131 -10.35 22.40 -6.81
N VAL A 132 -11.45 22.59 -7.53
CA VAL A 132 -12.62 21.69 -7.56
C VAL A 132 -12.26 20.32 -8.17
N ALA A 133 -11.49 20.30 -9.26
CA ALA A 133 -11.06 19.05 -9.91
C ALA A 133 -10.28 18.15 -8.95
N ARG A 134 -9.41 18.74 -8.11
CA ARG A 134 -8.69 18.02 -7.06
C ARG A 134 -9.64 17.45 -6.01
N GLN A 135 -10.63 18.23 -5.56
CA GLN A 135 -11.59 17.78 -4.53
C GLN A 135 -12.43 16.60 -5.03
N GLN A 136 -12.96 16.68 -6.24
CA GLN A 136 -13.72 15.59 -6.87
C GLN A 136 -12.87 14.32 -6.97
N ARG A 137 -11.62 14.45 -7.44
CA ARG A 137 -10.69 13.33 -7.54
C ARG A 137 -10.40 12.71 -6.17
N LEU A 138 -10.14 13.52 -5.16
CA LEU A 138 -9.89 13.05 -3.80
C LEU A 138 -11.10 12.37 -3.18
N GLN A 139 -12.31 12.86 -3.44
CA GLN A 139 -13.55 12.25 -2.95
C GLN A 139 -13.68 10.80 -3.47
N VAL A 140 -13.41 10.57 -4.76
CA VAL A 140 -13.47 9.22 -5.36
C VAL A 140 -12.34 8.31 -4.82
N LEU A 141 -11.14 8.85 -4.63
CA LEU A 141 -10.00 8.08 -4.10
C LEU A 141 -10.21 7.67 -2.63
N LEU A 142 -10.70 8.59 -1.80
CA LEU A 142 -10.82 8.39 -0.35
C LEU A 142 -12.02 7.52 0.06
N GLN A 143 -13.02 7.31 -0.79
CA GLN A 143 -14.22 6.53 -0.44
C GLN A 143 -13.94 5.15 0.18
N ARG A 144 -12.91 4.43 -0.30
CA ARG A 144 -12.62 3.05 0.15
C ARG A 144 -11.33 2.92 0.96
N ASP A 145 -10.30 3.70 0.61
CA ASP A 145 -8.94 3.54 1.17
C ASP A 145 -8.57 4.64 2.19
N ALA A 146 -9.49 5.56 2.53
CA ALA A 146 -9.21 6.61 3.51
C ALA A 146 -8.91 6.07 4.92
N SER A 147 -9.50 4.94 5.32
CA SER A 147 -9.20 4.34 6.63
C SER A 147 -7.76 3.85 6.69
N ALA A 148 -7.31 3.11 5.67
CA ALA A 148 -5.94 2.61 5.57
C ALA A 148 -4.91 3.74 5.56
N ALA A 149 -5.15 4.80 4.77
CA ALA A 149 -4.27 5.97 4.74
C ALA A 149 -4.19 6.69 6.10
N ARG A 150 -5.30 6.80 6.84
CA ARG A 150 -5.31 7.38 8.19
C ARG A 150 -4.54 6.52 9.19
N TRP A 151 -4.77 5.21 9.16
CA TRP A 151 -4.04 4.27 10.02
C TRP A 151 -2.55 4.23 9.72
N LEU A 152 -2.13 4.39 8.47
CA LEU A 152 -0.71 4.53 8.11
C LEU A 152 -0.04 5.67 8.90
N THR A 153 -0.69 6.83 8.97
CA THR A 153 -0.17 7.99 9.69
C THR A 153 -0.19 7.79 11.20
N VAL A 154 -1.27 7.21 11.74
CA VAL A 154 -1.37 6.93 13.18
C VAL A 154 -0.31 5.93 13.61
N ILE A 155 -0.25 4.76 12.96
CA ILE A 155 0.74 3.72 13.26
C ILE A 155 2.15 4.27 13.03
N GLY A 156 2.36 5.02 11.95
CA GLY A 156 3.64 5.63 11.64
C GLY A 156 4.11 6.63 12.68
N ALA A 157 3.22 7.46 13.23
CA ALA A 157 3.57 8.39 14.30
C ALA A 157 3.96 7.66 15.60
N HIS A 158 3.29 6.56 15.92
CA HIS A 158 3.66 5.75 17.10
C HIS A 158 4.98 5.02 16.88
N LEU A 159 5.23 4.48 15.69
CA LEU A 159 6.50 3.84 15.37
C LEU A 159 7.65 4.84 15.37
N GLU A 160 7.46 6.03 14.81
CA GLU A 160 8.41 7.14 14.86
C GLU A 160 8.75 7.50 16.31
N GLY A 161 7.74 7.67 17.17
CA GLY A 161 7.91 7.92 18.60
C GLY A 161 8.65 6.78 19.32
N ALA A 162 8.29 5.52 19.04
CA ALA A 162 8.93 4.36 19.65
C ALA A 162 10.40 4.23 19.25
N LEU A 163 10.74 4.49 17.98
CA LEU A 163 12.13 4.49 17.50
C LEU A 163 12.94 5.63 18.12
N TRP A 164 12.35 6.82 18.25
CA TRP A 164 13.00 7.95 18.92
C TRP A 164 13.23 7.70 20.41
N ILE A 165 12.22 7.20 21.14
CA ILE A 165 12.36 6.77 22.54
C ILE A 165 13.43 5.67 22.66
N GLY A 166 13.42 4.70 21.74
CA GLY A 166 14.42 3.64 21.70
C GLY A 166 15.84 4.16 21.56
N LEU A 167 16.07 5.19 20.74
CA LEU A 167 17.36 5.87 20.63
C LEU A 167 17.73 6.64 21.90
N MET A 168 16.78 7.28 22.59
CA MET A 168 17.04 7.91 23.90
C MET A 168 17.48 6.89 24.93
N VAL A 169 16.75 5.77 25.02
CA VAL A 169 17.07 4.69 25.95
C VAL A 169 18.44 4.08 25.62
N LEU A 170 18.73 3.85 24.34
CA LEU A 170 20.04 3.39 23.91
C LEU A 170 21.14 4.37 24.33
N PHE A 171 20.97 5.67 24.06
CA PHE A 171 21.91 6.71 24.49
C PHE A 171 22.16 6.66 26.01
N TYR A 172 21.10 6.55 26.81
CA TYR A 172 21.21 6.42 28.27
C TYR A 172 21.98 5.16 28.69
N LEU A 173 21.76 4.02 28.04
CA LEU A 173 22.47 2.77 28.32
C LEU A 173 23.97 2.83 27.97
N LEU A 174 24.36 3.71 27.03
CA LEU A 174 25.77 3.95 26.69
C LEU A 174 26.46 4.95 27.64
N LEU A 175 25.73 5.61 28.55
CA LEU A 175 26.35 6.55 29.49
C LEU A 175 27.19 5.79 30.53
N PRO A 176 28.44 6.22 30.79
CA PRO A 176 29.26 5.65 31.85
C PRO A 176 28.57 5.77 33.22
N GLN A 177 28.74 4.76 34.07
CA GLN A 177 28.12 4.70 35.40
C GLN A 177 28.48 5.91 36.28
N GLN A 178 29.65 6.52 36.08
CA GLN A 178 30.09 7.71 36.83
C GLN A 178 29.24 8.95 36.50
N VAL A 179 28.71 9.06 35.28
CA VAL A 179 27.85 10.17 34.83
C VAL A 179 26.38 9.87 35.13
N ALA A 180 25.98 8.58 35.06
CA ALA A 180 24.62 8.14 35.32
C ALA A 180 24.19 8.27 36.80
N LEU A 181 25.14 8.33 37.75
CA LEU A 181 24.84 8.52 39.17
C LEU A 181 24.24 9.92 39.46
N ASP A 182 24.63 10.92 38.70
CA ASP A 182 24.09 12.29 38.81
C ASP A 182 22.85 12.52 37.94
N TRP A 183 22.61 11.66 36.94
CA TRP A 183 21.51 11.78 35.97
C TRP A 183 20.45 10.69 36.16
N SER A 184 19.36 11.03 36.84
CA SER A 184 18.19 10.15 36.89
C SER A 184 17.40 10.19 35.56
N TRP A 185 16.62 9.14 35.27
CA TRP A 185 15.73 9.12 34.09
C TRP A 185 14.73 10.29 34.07
N GLN A 186 14.37 10.85 35.24
CA GLN A 186 13.54 12.06 35.33
C GLN A 186 14.27 13.30 34.80
N SER A 187 15.60 13.40 34.96
CA SER A 187 16.40 14.52 34.43
C SER A 187 16.39 14.56 32.89
N LEU A 188 16.35 13.40 32.23
CA LEU A 188 16.22 13.33 30.76
C LEU A 188 14.85 13.81 30.25
N ILE A 189 13.79 13.58 31.02
CA ILE A 189 12.42 14.02 30.67
C ILE A 189 12.24 15.50 31.02
N SER A 190 12.89 15.97 32.09
CA SER A 190 12.85 17.36 32.55
C SER A 190 14.00 18.22 32.03
N ALA A 191 14.79 17.73 31.06
CA ALA A 191 15.91 18.46 30.44
C ALA A 191 15.51 19.84 29.92
N ALA A 192 14.25 19.99 29.47
CA ALA A 192 13.64 21.25 29.05
C ALA A 192 13.50 22.32 30.16
N THR A 193 13.71 21.95 31.42
CA THR A 193 13.57 22.85 32.58
C THR A 193 14.91 23.22 33.23
N GLN A 194 16.02 22.60 32.82
CA GLN A 194 17.35 22.80 33.44
C GLN A 194 18.37 23.46 32.50
N ASP A 195 17.93 24.14 31.43
CA ASP A 195 18.77 24.85 30.44
C ASP A 195 19.84 23.98 29.73
N TRP A 196 19.60 22.67 29.60
CA TRP A 196 20.52 21.75 28.92
C TRP A 196 20.28 21.71 27.40
N HIS A 197 20.47 22.84 26.74
CA HIS A 197 20.18 22.99 25.29
C HIS A 197 20.91 21.96 24.41
N TRP A 198 22.13 21.57 24.76
CA TRP A 198 22.89 20.58 23.98
C TRP A 198 22.22 19.19 23.99
N LEU A 199 21.61 18.79 25.11
CA LEU A 199 20.93 17.50 25.25
C LEU A 199 19.62 17.49 24.46
N GLU A 200 18.89 18.61 24.46
CA GLU A 200 17.71 18.78 23.61
C GLU A 200 18.08 18.75 22.12
N HIS A 201 19.15 19.43 21.70
CA HIS A 201 19.63 19.36 20.31
C HIS A 201 20.08 17.95 19.93
N LEU A 202 20.70 17.22 20.85
CA LEU A 202 21.05 15.81 20.65
C LEU A 202 19.77 14.95 20.46
N SER A 203 18.77 15.15 21.31
CA SER A 203 17.47 14.48 21.20
C SER A 203 16.76 14.78 19.88
N ASN A 204 16.80 16.04 19.44
CA ASN A 204 16.33 16.48 18.13
C ASN A 204 17.12 15.81 16.99
N GLY A 205 18.44 15.67 17.14
CA GLY A 205 19.30 14.96 16.20
C GLY A 205 18.87 13.50 16.04
N PHE A 206 18.60 12.80 17.14
CA PHE A 206 18.05 11.44 17.10
C PHE A 206 16.69 11.38 16.42
N TYR A 207 15.82 12.35 16.68
CA TYR A 207 14.53 12.45 15.99
C TYR A 207 14.70 12.57 14.47
N VAL A 208 15.58 13.47 14.01
CA VAL A 208 15.87 13.63 12.57
C VAL A 208 16.45 12.35 11.96
N LEU A 209 17.33 11.64 12.67
CA LEU A 209 17.87 10.36 12.21
C LEU A 209 16.77 9.31 12.00
N VAL A 210 15.79 9.22 12.90
CA VAL A 210 14.61 8.35 12.71
C VAL A 210 13.88 8.73 11.43
N LEU A 211 13.70 10.02 11.18
CA LEU A 211 12.99 10.51 9.99
C LEU A 211 13.72 10.23 8.68
N VAL A 212 15.06 10.27 8.66
CA VAL A 212 15.86 9.85 7.48
C VAL A 212 15.48 8.44 7.03
N VAL A 213 15.20 7.57 7.99
CA VAL A 213 14.81 6.18 7.73
C VAL A 213 13.31 6.06 7.44
N TRP A 214 12.48 6.66 8.28
CA TRP A 214 11.05 6.43 8.33
C TRP A 214 10.26 7.19 7.26
N GLU A 215 10.57 8.45 7.01
CA GLU A 215 9.80 9.30 6.08
C GLU A 215 9.75 8.74 4.65
N PRO A 216 10.85 8.25 4.05
CA PRO A 216 10.76 7.63 2.73
C PRO A 216 9.88 6.37 2.70
N ILE A 217 9.86 5.58 3.78
CA ILE A 217 8.99 4.39 3.89
C ILE A 217 7.53 4.83 3.98
N TYR A 218 7.24 5.83 4.81
CA TYR A 218 5.89 6.39 4.96
C TYR A 218 5.34 6.93 3.63
N VAL A 219 6.15 7.67 2.87
CA VAL A 219 5.77 8.18 1.55
C VAL A 219 5.58 7.03 0.54
N ALA A 220 6.43 6.01 0.57
CA ALA A 220 6.32 4.86 -0.32
C ALA A 220 5.03 4.06 -0.08
N ALA A 221 4.67 3.81 1.17
CA ALA A 221 3.42 3.14 1.53
C ALA A 221 2.19 3.94 1.07
N GLY A 222 2.18 5.26 1.28
CA GLY A 222 1.11 6.14 0.81
C GLY A 222 1.00 6.19 -0.72
N PHE A 223 2.14 6.23 -1.42
CA PHE A 223 2.19 6.19 -2.89
C PHE A 223 1.65 4.87 -3.45
N SER A 224 1.99 3.74 -2.82
CA SER A 224 1.52 2.43 -3.25
C SER A 224 0.00 2.26 -3.04
N LEU A 225 -0.56 2.79 -1.94
CA LEU A 225 -2.01 2.88 -1.75
C LEU A 225 -2.67 3.69 -2.88
N TYR A 226 -2.10 4.83 -3.25
CA TYR A 226 -2.58 5.65 -4.36
C TYR A 226 -2.59 4.88 -5.69
N LEU A 227 -1.49 4.17 -6.01
CA LEU A 227 -1.40 3.36 -7.22
C LEU A 227 -2.40 2.20 -7.24
N ASN A 228 -2.61 1.53 -6.10
CA ASN A 228 -3.60 0.46 -6.00
C ASN A 228 -5.01 0.98 -6.31
N ARG A 229 -5.37 2.13 -5.72
CA ARG A 229 -6.68 2.74 -5.96
C ARG A 229 -6.84 3.21 -7.40
N ARG A 230 -5.78 3.81 -7.96
CA ARG A 230 -5.75 4.25 -9.35
C ARG A 230 -5.89 3.08 -10.32
N THR A 231 -5.18 1.98 -10.08
CA THR A 231 -5.28 0.73 -10.85
C THR A 231 -6.73 0.23 -10.91
N ALA A 232 -7.42 0.21 -9.75
CA ALA A 232 -8.80 -0.24 -9.67
C ALA A 232 -9.81 0.71 -10.32
N LEU A 233 -9.60 2.03 -10.22
CA LEU A 233 -10.52 3.04 -10.78
C LEU A 233 -10.36 3.24 -12.28
N GLU A 234 -9.12 3.22 -12.76
CA GLU A 234 -8.79 3.38 -14.19
C GLU A 234 -8.76 2.04 -14.93
N ALA A 235 -9.06 0.94 -14.23
CA ALA A 235 -9.10 -0.42 -14.77
C ALA A 235 -7.80 -0.80 -15.53
N TRP A 236 -6.64 -0.36 -15.01
CA TRP A 236 -5.34 -0.62 -15.64
C TRP A 236 -5.04 -2.12 -15.74
N ASP A 237 -5.53 -2.91 -14.77
CA ASP A 237 -5.45 -4.37 -14.80
C ASP A 237 -6.25 -4.96 -15.98
N ILE A 238 -7.50 -4.52 -16.16
CA ILE A 238 -8.38 -4.96 -17.25
C ILE A 238 -7.81 -4.51 -18.61
N GLU A 239 -7.32 -3.28 -18.73
CA GLU A 239 -6.72 -2.77 -19.97
C GLU A 239 -5.53 -3.63 -20.40
N LEU A 240 -4.63 -3.98 -19.49
CA LEU A 240 -3.47 -4.82 -19.78
C LEU A 240 -3.87 -6.23 -20.21
N VAL A 241 -4.86 -6.83 -19.53
CA VAL A 241 -5.40 -8.14 -19.90
C VAL A 241 -6.02 -8.07 -21.30
N PHE A 242 -6.84 -7.05 -21.59
CA PHE A 242 -7.47 -6.89 -22.90
C PHE A 242 -6.43 -6.64 -24.01
N ARG A 243 -5.38 -5.84 -23.75
CA ARG A 243 -4.26 -5.67 -24.68
C ARG A 243 -3.54 -7.00 -24.94
N SER A 244 -3.27 -7.78 -23.90
CA SER A 244 -2.62 -9.09 -24.06
C SER A 244 -3.49 -10.06 -24.88
N LEU A 245 -4.80 -10.06 -24.66
CA LEU A 245 -5.77 -10.83 -25.44
C LEU A 245 -5.79 -10.36 -26.89
N SER A 246 -5.83 -9.04 -27.13
CA SER A 246 -5.81 -8.46 -28.47
C SER A 246 -4.55 -8.85 -29.24
N HIS A 247 -3.38 -8.86 -28.60
CA HIS A 247 -2.12 -9.29 -29.22
C HIS A 247 -2.13 -10.79 -29.58
N ARG A 248 -2.65 -11.63 -28.68
CA ARG A 248 -2.82 -13.08 -28.94
C ARG A 248 -3.80 -13.32 -30.09
N LEU A 249 -4.93 -12.61 -30.10
CA LEU A 249 -5.91 -12.70 -31.18
C LEU A 249 -5.39 -12.12 -32.49
N SER A 250 -4.59 -11.04 -32.48
CA SER A 250 -4.04 -10.45 -33.70
C SER A 250 -3.17 -11.45 -34.46
N GLY A 251 -2.36 -12.25 -33.74
CA GLY A 251 -1.61 -13.35 -34.34
C GLY A 251 -2.52 -14.43 -34.96
N ALA A 252 -3.63 -14.75 -34.29
CA ALA A 252 -4.62 -15.72 -34.79
C ALA A 252 -5.43 -15.18 -35.97
N THR A 253 -5.75 -13.88 -36.01
CA THR A 253 -6.50 -13.26 -37.11
C THR A 253 -5.71 -13.27 -38.41
N LEU A 254 -4.38 -13.14 -38.35
CA LEU A 254 -3.53 -13.21 -39.53
C LEU A 254 -3.47 -14.64 -40.09
N ALA A 255 -3.43 -15.64 -39.22
CA ALA A 255 -3.53 -17.06 -39.60
C ALA A 255 -4.92 -17.42 -40.15
N LEU A 256 -5.99 -16.91 -39.54
CA LEU A 256 -7.37 -17.07 -40.03
C LEU A 256 -7.60 -16.36 -41.36
N LEU A 257 -7.05 -15.15 -41.56
CA LEU A 257 -7.09 -14.45 -42.85
C LEU A 257 -6.33 -15.21 -43.92
N LEU A 258 -5.13 -15.72 -43.62
CA LEU A 258 -4.36 -16.56 -44.55
C LEU A 258 -5.11 -17.83 -44.93
N ALA A 259 -5.69 -18.53 -43.94
CA ALA A 259 -6.50 -19.72 -44.17
C ALA A 259 -7.76 -19.41 -44.99
N ALA A 260 -8.43 -18.29 -44.70
CA ALA A 260 -9.61 -17.84 -45.46
C ALA A 260 -9.24 -17.46 -46.91
N THR A 261 -8.10 -16.79 -47.13
CA THR A 261 -7.62 -16.47 -48.49
C THR A 261 -7.21 -17.71 -49.28
N LEU A 262 -6.70 -18.75 -48.61
CA LEU A 262 -6.36 -20.02 -49.26
C LEU A 262 -7.61 -20.86 -49.62
N LEU A 263 -8.69 -20.66 -48.88
CA LEU A 263 -9.99 -21.34 -49.08
C LEU A 263 -10.94 -20.58 -50.01
N LEU A 264 -10.61 -19.34 -50.40
CA LEU A 264 -11.40 -18.62 -51.40
C LEU A 264 -11.04 -19.15 -52.80
N PRO A 265 -12.02 -19.70 -53.56
CA PRO A 265 -11.79 -20.03 -54.95
C PRO A 265 -11.53 -18.74 -55.74
N ILE A 266 -10.38 -18.69 -56.41
CA ILE A 266 -10.02 -17.61 -57.35
C ILE A 266 -11.00 -17.70 -58.52
N THR A 267 -12.09 -16.95 -58.43
CA THR A 267 -13.00 -16.73 -59.56
C THR A 267 -12.52 -15.52 -60.34
N PRO A 268 -12.57 -15.54 -61.69
CA PRO A 268 -12.02 -14.47 -62.48
C PRO A 268 -12.83 -13.17 -62.31
N THR A 269 -12.07 -12.10 -62.11
CA THR A 269 -12.37 -10.68 -62.20
C THR A 269 -13.74 -10.31 -62.79
N ALA A 270 -14.69 -9.96 -61.91
CA ALA A 270 -15.78 -9.06 -62.29
C ALA A 270 -15.23 -7.63 -62.30
N TRP A 271 -15.18 -7.03 -63.49
CA TRP A 271 -14.80 -5.64 -63.68
C TRP A 271 -15.82 -4.75 -62.97
N ALA A 272 -15.38 -4.06 -61.92
CA ALA A 272 -16.14 -2.96 -61.35
C ALA A 272 -16.06 -1.80 -62.36
N SER A 273 -17.22 -1.43 -62.92
CA SER A 273 -17.37 -0.24 -63.73
C SER A 273 -16.87 0.99 -62.99
N GLU A 274 -16.09 1.81 -63.68
CA GLU A 274 -15.51 3.06 -63.21
C GLU A 274 -16.60 4.02 -62.70
N SER A 275 -16.88 3.97 -61.41
CA SER A 275 -17.71 4.96 -60.74
C SER A 275 -16.83 6.14 -60.34
N ALA A 276 -17.21 7.31 -60.89
CA ALA A 276 -16.58 8.62 -60.76
C ALA A 276 -15.84 8.85 -59.44
N ILE A 277 -14.63 9.39 -59.58
CA ILE A 277 -13.67 9.75 -58.52
C ILE A 277 -14.40 10.46 -57.37
N ALA A 278 -14.64 9.72 -56.29
CA ALA A 278 -15.19 10.24 -55.05
C ALA A 278 -14.08 11.00 -54.31
N THR A 279 -14.14 12.34 -54.33
CA THR A 279 -13.28 13.18 -53.50
C THR A 279 -13.55 12.95 -52.00
N PRO A 280 -12.63 13.31 -51.09
CA PRO A 280 -12.77 13.06 -49.64
C PRO A 280 -14.03 13.67 -49.00
N ASP A 281 -14.65 14.66 -49.66
CA ASP A 281 -15.83 15.39 -49.20
C ASP A 281 -17.12 15.04 -49.94
N SER A 282 -17.11 14.01 -50.81
CA SER A 282 -18.35 13.56 -51.42
C SER A 282 -19.29 12.93 -50.38
N PRO A 283 -20.61 13.18 -50.46
CA PRO A 283 -21.58 12.61 -49.52
C PRO A 283 -21.63 11.08 -49.68
N ARG A 284 -21.31 10.37 -48.59
CA ARG A 284 -21.30 8.90 -48.55
C ARG A 284 -22.36 8.39 -47.57
N MET A 285 -22.76 7.13 -47.77
CA MET A 285 -23.71 6.40 -46.91
C MET A 285 -25.13 6.99 -46.93
N LEU A 286 -25.65 7.27 -48.13
CA LEU A 286 -26.97 7.88 -48.35
C LEU A 286 -28.16 6.92 -48.12
N GLN A 287 -27.91 5.61 -48.02
CA GLN A 287 -28.94 4.58 -47.85
C GLN A 287 -29.03 4.04 -46.40
N GLN A 288 -28.45 4.77 -45.45
CA GLN A 288 -28.50 4.41 -44.03
C GLN A 288 -29.20 5.51 -43.22
N PRO A 289 -29.82 5.17 -42.09
CA PRO A 289 -30.53 6.13 -41.25
C PRO A 289 -29.63 7.23 -40.66
N LEU A 290 -28.31 7.01 -40.62
CA LEU A 290 -27.31 8.02 -40.23
C LEU A 290 -26.40 8.32 -41.41
N THR A 291 -26.53 9.51 -41.98
CA THR A 291 -25.65 9.99 -43.05
C THR A 291 -24.28 10.40 -42.51
N SER A 292 -23.28 10.39 -43.38
CA SER A 292 -21.91 10.83 -43.03
C SER A 292 -21.85 12.29 -42.52
N GLN A 293 -22.70 13.17 -43.05
CA GLN A 293 -22.84 14.54 -42.56
C GLN A 293 -23.52 14.59 -41.18
N GLY A 294 -24.64 13.88 -40.98
CA GLY A 294 -25.31 13.83 -39.68
C GLY A 294 -24.43 13.25 -38.56
N SER A 295 -23.53 12.34 -38.92
CA SER A 295 -22.54 11.78 -37.99
C SER A 295 -21.44 12.79 -37.64
N ARG A 296 -20.95 13.58 -38.61
CA ARG A 296 -19.97 14.65 -38.36
C ARG A 296 -20.55 15.75 -37.47
N ASP A 297 -21.81 16.12 -37.69
CA ASP A 297 -22.46 17.18 -36.93
C ASP A 297 -22.81 16.73 -35.50
N SER A 298 -23.22 15.47 -35.30
CA SER A 298 -23.42 14.92 -33.96
C SER A 298 -22.11 14.80 -33.17
N ILE A 299 -21.01 14.42 -33.83
CA ILE A 299 -19.66 14.40 -33.22
C ILE A 299 -19.24 15.81 -32.79
N LYS A 300 -19.46 16.84 -33.63
CA LYS A 300 -19.18 18.24 -33.25
C LYS A 300 -20.03 18.66 -32.06
N ALA A 301 -21.32 18.35 -32.06
CA ALA A 301 -22.22 18.69 -30.94
C ALA A 301 -21.80 18.02 -29.62
N ILE A 302 -21.27 16.79 -29.65
CA ILE A 302 -20.72 16.11 -28.47
C ILE A 302 -19.38 16.72 -28.05
N LEU A 303 -18.56 17.14 -29.02
CA LEU A 303 -17.27 17.79 -28.76
C LEU A 303 -17.44 19.18 -28.12
N ASP A 304 -18.59 19.83 -28.35
CA ASP A 304 -18.98 21.11 -27.73
C ASP A 304 -19.65 20.94 -26.35
N GLN A 305 -19.90 19.70 -25.91
CA GLN A 305 -20.41 19.40 -24.56
C GLN A 305 -19.28 19.01 -23.59
N PRO A 306 -19.43 19.27 -22.26
CA PRO A 306 -18.47 18.80 -21.27
C PRO A 306 -18.38 17.26 -21.34
N PRO A 307 -17.18 16.64 -21.40
CA PRO A 307 -15.89 17.13 -20.90
C PRO A 307 -14.90 17.65 -21.97
N PHE A 308 -15.32 17.93 -23.21
CA PHE A 308 -14.41 18.33 -24.29
C PHE A 308 -14.33 19.87 -24.44
N LYS A 309 -13.11 20.41 -24.23
CA LYS A 309 -12.57 21.77 -24.47
C LYS A 309 -13.53 23.00 -24.46
N ASN A 310 -13.55 23.71 -23.32
CA ASN A 310 -13.98 25.12 -23.23
C ASN A 310 -12.93 26.08 -23.81
N ARG A 311 -13.29 26.94 -24.76
CA ARG A 311 -12.59 28.22 -24.99
C ARG A 311 -13.23 29.26 -24.06
N GLU A 312 -12.58 29.54 -22.93
CA GLU A 312 -12.99 30.63 -22.05
C GLU A 312 -12.27 31.93 -22.43
N THR A 313 -13.04 32.96 -22.74
CA THR A 313 -12.53 34.31 -22.95
C THR A 313 -12.45 34.97 -21.58
N VAL A 314 -11.24 35.11 -21.02
CA VAL A 314 -11.04 35.71 -19.70
C VAL A 314 -10.65 37.18 -19.86
N THR A 315 -11.57 38.08 -19.53
CA THR A 315 -11.28 39.52 -19.39
C THR A 315 -10.51 39.75 -18.10
N ARG A 316 -9.28 40.25 -18.21
CA ARG A 316 -8.45 40.63 -17.05
C ARG A 316 -8.41 42.16 -16.96
N TYR A 317 -8.65 42.70 -15.77
CA TYR A 317 -8.41 44.11 -15.49
C TYR A 317 -6.92 44.43 -15.62
N ARG A 318 -6.59 45.40 -16.47
CA ARG A 318 -5.26 45.99 -16.60
C ARG A 318 -5.37 47.41 -16.05
N PHE A 319 -4.81 47.66 -14.87
CA PHE A 319 -4.76 49.00 -14.32
C PHE A 319 -3.85 49.86 -15.20
N GLY A 320 -4.43 50.93 -15.74
CA GLY A 320 -3.74 51.92 -16.53
C GLY A 320 -2.76 52.69 -15.66
N GLU A 321 -1.54 52.81 -16.17
CA GLU A 321 -0.53 53.73 -15.70
C GLU A 321 -0.99 55.14 -16.06
N ASN A 322 -1.22 55.99 -15.06
CA ASN A 322 -1.06 57.41 -15.24
C ASN A 322 -0.78 58.15 -13.93
N GLN A 323 0.10 59.14 -14.10
CA GLN A 323 0.72 60.00 -13.12
C GLN A 323 -0.25 60.92 -12.38
N ALA A 324 0.16 61.18 -11.13
CA ALA A 324 0.22 62.45 -10.42
C ALA A 324 -1.01 62.98 -9.65
N ALA A 325 -0.66 63.39 -8.41
CA ALA A 325 -1.36 64.20 -7.42
C ALA A 325 -2.55 63.50 -6.73
N ASP A 326 -2.63 63.37 -5.41
CA ASP A 326 -2.11 64.24 -4.35
C ASP A 326 -1.84 63.51 -3.03
N GLN A 327 -1.11 64.21 -2.19
CA GLN A 327 -0.54 63.85 -0.89
C GLN A 327 -1.57 63.47 0.18
N GLY A 328 -1.20 62.52 1.04
CA GLY A 328 -1.90 62.21 2.27
C GLY A 328 -1.08 61.23 3.12
N ALA A 329 -0.61 61.72 4.27
CA ALA A 329 0.34 61.12 5.19
C ALA A 329 0.15 59.65 5.56
N ASN A 330 1.29 59.00 5.86
CA ASN A 330 1.40 57.82 6.71
C ASN A 330 0.44 57.88 7.89
N GLU A 331 -0.41 56.86 8.03
CA GLU A 331 -0.90 56.42 9.34
C GLU A 331 -0.90 54.90 9.38
N ASP A 332 -0.01 54.37 10.23
CA ASP A 332 0.00 52.99 10.69
C ASP A 332 -1.33 52.68 11.41
N HIS A 333 -2.32 52.23 10.66
CA HIS A 333 -3.52 51.63 11.24
C HIS A 333 -3.22 50.22 11.73
N THR A 334 -2.40 50.10 12.77
CA THR A 334 -2.55 49.00 13.72
C THR A 334 -3.82 49.28 14.53
N PRO A 335 -4.88 48.48 14.40
CA PRO A 335 -6.13 48.76 15.08
C PRO A 335 -5.95 48.67 16.60
N GLN A 336 -6.56 49.59 17.35
CA GLN A 336 -6.34 49.76 18.80
C GLN A 336 -6.61 48.49 19.61
N TRP A 337 -7.50 47.61 19.15
CA TRP A 337 -7.75 46.30 19.79
C TRP A 337 -6.53 45.37 19.73
N LEU A 338 -5.68 45.48 18.70
CA LEU A 338 -4.47 44.66 18.53
C LEU A 338 -3.35 45.14 19.47
N LYS A 339 -3.21 46.46 19.66
CA LYS A 339 -2.32 47.04 20.67
C LYS A 339 -2.79 46.71 22.09
N ALA A 340 -4.11 46.72 22.34
CA ALA A 340 -4.69 46.30 23.61
C ALA A 340 -4.48 44.81 23.91
N LEU A 341 -4.55 43.94 22.89
CA LEU A 341 -4.32 42.51 23.02
C LEU A 341 -2.83 42.19 23.28
N LEU A 342 -1.92 42.91 22.62
CA LEU A 342 -0.47 42.80 22.86
C LEU A 342 -0.07 43.32 24.26
N GLN A 343 -0.63 44.45 24.72
CA GLN A 343 -0.38 44.98 26.06
C GLN A 343 -0.99 44.11 27.18
N MET A 344 -2.06 43.37 26.89
CA MET A 344 -2.65 42.39 27.82
C MET A 344 -1.76 41.15 28.01
N PHE A 345 -0.90 40.84 27.05
CA PHE A 345 0.08 39.76 27.12
C PHE A 345 1.42 40.20 27.75
N ASP A 346 1.70 41.50 27.75
CA ASP A 346 2.96 42.09 28.23
C ASP A 346 2.90 42.54 29.72
N ASN A 347 1.70 42.68 30.29
CA ASN A 347 1.53 43.02 31.70
C ASN A 347 1.71 41.80 32.62
N ARG A 348 2.90 41.77 33.20
CA ARG A 348 3.53 40.71 34.00
C ARG A 348 2.99 40.50 35.43
N ASP A 349 1.70 40.70 35.69
CA ASP A 349 1.12 40.58 37.05
C ASP A 349 -0.22 39.81 37.09
N PHE A 350 -0.28 38.56 36.63
CA PHE A 350 -1.48 37.72 36.80
C PHE A 350 -1.20 36.22 36.99
N GLY A 351 -0.29 35.87 37.92
CA GLY A 351 -0.03 34.46 38.28
C GLY A 351 -1.28 33.69 38.75
N ALA A 352 -2.23 34.36 39.40
CA ALA A 352 -3.49 33.74 39.86
C ALA A 352 -4.57 33.62 38.77
N LEU A 353 -4.56 34.51 37.77
CA LEU A 353 -5.53 34.51 36.68
C LEU A 353 -5.10 33.55 35.55
N ALA A 354 -3.79 33.43 35.30
CA ALA A 354 -3.23 32.45 34.37
C ALA A 354 -3.50 31.00 34.84
N THR A 355 -3.32 30.72 36.13
CA THR A 355 -3.62 29.41 36.73
C THR A 355 -5.12 29.08 36.70
N LEU A 356 -5.98 30.06 36.93
CA LEU A 356 -7.44 29.87 36.80
C LEU A 356 -7.84 29.53 35.35
N ILE A 357 -7.29 30.26 34.37
CA ILE A 357 -7.54 30.01 32.94
C ILE A 357 -7.00 28.65 32.51
N GLU A 358 -5.83 28.25 33.01
CA GLU A 358 -5.25 26.93 32.77
C GLU A 358 -6.14 25.81 33.31
N VAL A 359 -6.64 25.92 34.55
CA VAL A 359 -7.57 24.95 35.15
C VAL A 359 -8.88 24.88 34.36
N VAL A 360 -9.41 26.03 33.92
CA VAL A 360 -10.64 26.06 33.10
C VAL A 360 -10.41 25.43 31.73
N LEU A 361 -9.25 25.66 31.10
CA LEU A 361 -8.89 25.04 29.83
C LEU A 361 -8.73 23.53 29.96
N TRP A 362 -8.04 23.05 30.99
CA TRP A 362 -7.91 21.61 31.25
C TRP A 362 -9.25 20.97 31.60
N ALA A 363 -10.09 21.64 32.38
CA ALA A 363 -11.46 21.18 32.65
C ALA A 363 -12.28 21.10 31.36
N ALA A 364 -12.17 22.08 30.46
CA ALA A 364 -12.82 22.06 29.16
C ALA A 364 -12.31 20.93 28.26
N VAL A 365 -11.00 20.68 28.24
CA VAL A 365 -10.38 19.57 27.50
C VAL A 365 -10.83 18.22 28.06
N ILE A 366 -10.82 18.03 29.38
CA ILE A 366 -11.30 16.80 30.03
C ILE A 366 -12.78 16.58 29.73
N THR A 367 -13.60 17.64 29.78
CA THR A 367 -15.03 17.57 29.45
C THR A 367 -15.25 17.24 27.98
N ALA A 368 -14.46 17.82 27.08
CA ALA A 368 -14.51 17.52 25.64
C ALA A 368 -14.07 16.09 25.33
N ILE A 369 -13.00 15.60 25.98
CA ILE A 369 -12.54 14.22 25.87
C ILE A 369 -13.59 13.26 26.43
N GLY A 370 -14.15 13.56 27.61
CA GLY A 370 -15.22 12.78 28.21
C GLY A 370 -16.47 12.75 27.33
N GLY A 371 -16.85 13.89 26.75
CA GLY A 371 -17.94 14.01 25.78
C GLY A 371 -17.67 13.25 24.48
N LEU A 372 -16.42 13.24 23.99
CA LEU A 372 -16.00 12.49 22.82
C LEU A 372 -16.06 10.97 23.09
N ILE A 373 -15.55 10.53 24.24
CA ILE A 373 -15.63 9.13 24.69
C ILE A 373 -17.09 8.72 24.85
N TRP A 374 -17.94 9.59 25.40
CA TRP A 374 -19.37 9.33 25.58
C TRP A 374 -20.13 9.29 24.24
N TYR A 375 -19.85 10.21 23.32
CA TYR A 375 -20.47 10.27 21.99
C TYR A 375 -20.05 9.08 21.11
N TYR A 376 -18.78 8.68 21.18
CA TYR A 376 -18.27 7.52 20.47
C TYR A 376 -18.37 6.21 21.29
N ARG A 377 -19.08 6.22 22.43
CA ARG A 377 -19.12 5.07 23.36
C ARG A 377 -19.60 3.78 22.70
N GLU A 378 -20.58 3.88 21.78
CA GLU A 378 -21.11 2.71 21.07
C GLU A 378 -20.10 2.14 20.07
N GLY A 379 -19.28 3.01 19.45
CA GLY A 379 -18.16 2.61 18.59
C GLY A 379 -16.97 2.05 19.38
N LEU A 380 -16.64 2.65 20.53
CA LEU A 380 -15.56 2.20 21.43
C LEU A 380 -15.92 0.86 22.11
N GLN A 381 -17.18 0.63 22.48
CA GLN A 381 -17.67 -0.65 22.98
C GLN A 381 -17.59 -1.77 21.93
N ALA A 382 -17.68 -1.44 20.63
CA ALA A 382 -17.45 -2.41 19.56
C ALA A 382 -15.97 -2.83 19.43
N PHE A 383 -15.01 -1.97 19.82
CA PHE A 383 -13.57 -2.26 19.80
C PHE A 383 -13.05 -2.91 21.08
N VAL A 384 -13.60 -2.55 22.25
CA VAL A 384 -13.13 -3.02 23.57
C VAL A 384 -13.93 -4.21 24.09
N SER A 385 -15.17 -4.39 23.64
CA SER A 385 -16.09 -5.39 24.18
C SER A 385 -16.74 -6.22 23.09
N ARG A 386 -15.95 -7.08 22.44
CA ARG A 386 -16.40 -8.39 21.91
C ARG A 386 -15.19 -9.13 21.33
N ARG A 387 -14.67 -10.11 22.07
CA ARG A 387 -14.33 -11.38 21.42
C ARG A 387 -15.61 -11.81 20.70
N PRO A 388 -15.65 -11.86 19.36
CA PRO A 388 -16.81 -12.44 18.71
C PRO A 388 -16.90 -13.88 19.22
N ARG A 389 -18.01 -14.21 19.89
CA ARG A 389 -18.39 -15.60 20.09
C ARG A 389 -18.37 -16.21 18.68
N PRO A 390 -17.57 -17.25 18.39
CA PRO A 390 -17.48 -17.77 17.05
C PRO A 390 -18.90 -18.15 16.65
N ALA A 391 -19.45 -17.47 15.65
CA ALA A 391 -20.61 -17.98 14.95
C ALA A 391 -20.21 -19.40 14.54
N LYS A 392 -21.05 -20.40 14.88
CA LYS A 392 -20.91 -21.75 14.35
C LYS A 392 -20.84 -21.61 12.83
N LYS A 393 -19.62 -21.63 12.28
CA LYS A 393 -19.42 -21.67 10.84
C LYS A 393 -20.15 -22.91 10.38
N ALA A 394 -21.05 -22.73 9.41
CA ALA A 394 -21.55 -23.85 8.64
C ALA A 394 -20.33 -24.66 8.16
N PRO A 395 -20.36 -26.01 8.21
CA PRO A 395 -19.26 -26.84 7.78
C PRO A 395 -18.88 -26.41 6.36
N HIS A 396 -17.66 -25.88 6.21
CA HIS A 396 -17.12 -25.61 4.89
C HIS A 396 -17.00 -26.95 4.18
N PRO A 397 -17.38 -27.06 2.90
CA PRO A 397 -17.12 -28.26 2.14
C PRO A 397 -15.60 -28.53 2.15
N PRO A 398 -15.18 -29.79 2.34
CA PRO A 398 -13.76 -30.14 2.39
C PRO A 398 -13.04 -29.61 1.14
N PRO A 399 -11.80 -29.11 1.26
CA PRO A 399 -11.06 -28.65 0.11
C PRO A 399 -10.84 -29.82 -0.86
N PRO A 400 -11.20 -29.68 -2.15
CA PRO A 400 -11.03 -30.76 -3.13
C PRO A 400 -9.54 -31.03 -3.43
N GLN A 401 -8.64 -30.11 -3.10
CA GLN A 401 -7.21 -30.27 -3.33
C GLN A 401 -6.38 -29.75 -2.15
N ALA A 402 -5.41 -30.55 -1.69
CA ALA A 402 -4.34 -30.12 -0.80
C ALA A 402 -3.01 -30.65 -1.33
N PHE A 403 -1.93 -29.87 -1.19
CA PHE A 403 -0.59 -30.26 -1.66
C PHE A 403 -0.51 -30.59 -3.17
N GLY A 404 -1.41 -30.02 -3.99
CA GLY A 404 -1.51 -30.33 -5.42
C GLY A 404 -2.07 -31.72 -5.73
N LEU A 405 -2.56 -32.44 -4.72
CA LEU A 405 -3.20 -33.75 -4.83
C LEU A 405 -4.71 -33.61 -4.66
N ASP A 406 -5.48 -34.32 -5.49
CA ASP A 406 -6.94 -34.40 -5.39
C ASP A 406 -7.33 -35.30 -4.20
N LEU A 407 -8.06 -34.75 -3.23
CA LEU A 407 -8.46 -35.44 -2.01
C LEU A 407 -9.86 -36.08 -2.11
N SER A 408 -10.50 -36.06 -3.27
CA SER A 408 -11.82 -36.67 -3.47
C SER A 408 -11.80 -38.20 -3.27
N ARG A 409 -12.70 -38.72 -2.44
CA ARG A 409 -12.88 -40.18 -2.23
C ARG A 409 -13.15 -40.94 -3.54
N GLU A 410 -13.77 -40.28 -4.52
CA GLU A 410 -14.15 -40.86 -5.81
C GLU A 410 -12.94 -41.24 -6.69
N THR A 411 -11.76 -40.67 -6.44
CA THR A 411 -10.55 -40.93 -7.23
C THR A 411 -9.59 -41.95 -6.60
N LEU A 412 -9.97 -42.57 -5.48
CA LEU A 412 -9.18 -43.58 -4.78
C LEU A 412 -9.62 -45.01 -5.16
N PRO A 413 -8.69 -45.94 -5.46
CA PRO A 413 -9.03 -47.34 -5.69
C PRO A 413 -9.63 -48.02 -4.45
N CYS A 414 -10.45 -49.06 -4.64
CA CYS A 414 -11.05 -49.82 -3.54
C CYS A 414 -10.00 -50.50 -2.64
N ASP A 415 -8.91 -51.03 -3.22
CA ASP A 415 -7.76 -51.57 -2.48
C ASP A 415 -6.51 -50.70 -2.73
N ILE A 416 -6.23 -49.84 -1.77
CA ILE A 416 -5.15 -48.84 -1.82
C ILE A 416 -3.78 -49.52 -1.72
N ALA A 417 -3.65 -50.54 -0.86
CA ALA A 417 -2.37 -51.22 -0.64
C ALA A 417 -1.98 -52.09 -1.83
N ALA A 418 -2.91 -52.88 -2.39
CA ALA A 418 -2.63 -53.68 -3.58
C ALA A 418 -2.37 -52.81 -4.81
N SER A 419 -3.10 -51.71 -4.97
CA SER A 419 -2.87 -50.75 -6.06
C SER A 419 -1.49 -50.09 -5.95
N ALA A 420 -1.09 -49.67 -4.74
CA ALA A 420 0.25 -49.13 -4.49
C ALA A 420 1.35 -50.17 -4.77
N GLU A 421 1.16 -51.44 -4.39
CA GLU A 421 2.12 -52.52 -4.67
C GLU A 421 2.34 -52.75 -6.17
N SER A 422 1.25 -52.76 -6.95
CA SER A 422 1.33 -52.92 -8.42
C SER A 422 2.01 -51.74 -9.11
N LEU A 423 1.73 -50.51 -8.64
CA LEU A 423 2.30 -49.28 -9.21
C LEU A 423 3.77 -49.10 -8.84
N TRP A 424 4.23 -49.68 -7.73
CA TRP A 424 5.58 -49.49 -7.23
C TRP A 424 6.67 -49.96 -8.21
N GLN A 425 6.39 -51.02 -8.98
CA GLN A 425 7.33 -51.59 -9.95
C GLN A 425 7.55 -50.69 -11.17
N ASN A 426 6.51 -50.00 -11.62
CA ASN A 426 6.55 -49.16 -12.82
C ASN A 426 6.82 -47.69 -12.49
N ASN A 427 6.20 -47.17 -11.42
CA ASN A 427 6.22 -45.77 -11.02
C ASN A 427 6.17 -45.62 -9.49
N PRO A 428 7.31 -45.74 -8.77
CA PRO A 428 7.34 -45.66 -7.30
C PRO A 428 6.85 -44.31 -6.77
N ARG A 429 7.04 -43.23 -7.53
CA ARG A 429 6.50 -41.89 -7.20
C ARG A 429 4.98 -41.86 -7.17
N ALA A 430 4.34 -42.50 -8.15
CA ALA A 430 2.88 -42.57 -8.21
C ALA A 430 2.33 -43.44 -7.08
N ALA A 431 3.03 -44.54 -6.73
CA ALA A 431 2.64 -45.41 -5.63
C ALA A 431 2.68 -44.70 -4.26
N LEU A 432 3.76 -43.98 -3.95
CA LEU A 432 3.83 -43.18 -2.72
C LEU A 432 2.88 -41.99 -2.71
N GLY A 433 2.68 -41.33 -3.85
CA GLY A 433 1.67 -40.28 -3.98
C GLY A 433 0.25 -40.79 -3.74
N LEU A 434 -0.05 -42.02 -4.18
CA LEU A 434 -1.33 -42.69 -3.92
C LEU A 434 -1.50 -42.95 -2.43
N LEU A 435 -0.52 -43.54 -1.74
CA LEU A 435 -0.57 -43.80 -0.30
C LEU A 435 -0.71 -42.50 0.52
N TYR A 436 0.04 -41.46 0.16
CA TYR A 436 -0.01 -40.18 0.86
C TYR A 436 -1.36 -39.46 0.67
N ARG A 437 -1.88 -39.47 -0.56
CA ARG A 437 -3.22 -38.95 -0.89
C ARG A 437 -4.33 -39.72 -0.16
N ALA A 438 -4.20 -41.04 -0.10
CA ALA A 438 -5.11 -41.89 0.64
C ALA A 438 -5.07 -41.60 2.15
N LEU A 439 -3.88 -41.38 2.73
CA LEU A 439 -3.70 -40.97 4.12
C LEU A 439 -4.44 -39.66 4.41
N LEU A 440 -4.19 -38.61 3.61
CA LEU A 440 -4.85 -37.31 3.77
C LEU A 440 -6.38 -37.41 3.62
N SER A 441 -6.85 -38.20 2.66
CA SER A 441 -8.28 -38.47 2.49
C SER A 441 -8.86 -39.11 3.75
N ARG A 442 -8.27 -40.20 4.27
CA ARG A 442 -8.79 -40.85 5.49
C ARG A 442 -8.71 -39.94 6.72
N LEU A 443 -7.66 -39.13 6.89
CA LEU A 443 -7.57 -38.15 7.98
C LEU A 443 -8.69 -37.11 7.93
N LEU A 444 -9.01 -36.61 6.74
CA LEU A 444 -10.09 -35.65 6.52
C LEU A 444 -11.48 -36.24 6.80
N HIS A 445 -11.65 -37.53 6.49
CA HIS A 445 -12.95 -38.15 6.32
C HIS A 445 -13.36 -39.13 7.41
N ASP A 446 -12.41 -39.92 7.93
CA ASP A 446 -12.65 -40.93 8.95
C ASP A 446 -12.31 -40.38 10.34
N PHE A 447 -11.34 -39.46 10.44
CA PHE A 447 -10.90 -38.82 11.68
C PHE A 447 -11.43 -37.38 11.86
N ASP A 448 -12.26 -36.91 10.93
CA ASP A 448 -12.85 -35.55 10.90
C ASP A 448 -11.82 -34.44 11.14
N MET A 449 -10.59 -34.63 10.64
CA MET A 449 -9.51 -33.67 10.82
C MET A 449 -9.65 -32.54 9.78
N PRO A 450 -9.89 -31.28 10.20
CA PRO A 450 -10.03 -30.18 9.26
C PRO A 450 -8.67 -29.84 8.65
N LEU A 451 -8.43 -30.30 7.42
CA LEU A 451 -7.26 -29.94 6.62
C LEU A 451 -7.53 -28.68 5.79
N LYS A 452 -6.55 -27.79 5.72
CA LYS A 452 -6.56 -26.57 4.89
C LYS A 452 -5.59 -26.76 3.73
N ALA A 453 -5.87 -26.12 2.60
CA ALA A 453 -4.97 -26.11 1.45
C ALA A 453 -3.58 -25.49 1.74
N ALA A 454 -3.45 -24.71 2.81
CA ALA A 454 -2.20 -24.06 3.23
C ALA A 454 -1.46 -24.81 4.35
N ASP A 455 -1.97 -25.96 4.81
CA ASP A 455 -1.26 -26.75 5.82
C ASP A 455 0.03 -27.34 5.22
N THR A 456 1.09 -27.46 6.02
CA THR A 456 2.31 -28.16 5.63
C THR A 456 2.30 -29.61 6.10
N GLU A 457 3.09 -30.49 5.49
CA GLU A 457 3.16 -31.91 5.86
C GLU A 457 3.57 -32.08 7.34
N GLY A 458 4.41 -31.19 7.87
CA GLY A 458 4.77 -31.16 9.29
C GLY A 458 3.61 -30.75 10.21
N GLN A 459 2.78 -29.80 9.80
CA GLN A 459 1.58 -29.40 10.54
C GLN A 459 0.52 -30.50 10.56
N VAL A 460 0.44 -31.31 9.48
CA VAL A 460 -0.43 -32.50 9.46
C VAL A 460 0.03 -33.51 10.52
N LEU A 461 1.34 -33.79 10.63
CA LEU A 461 1.88 -34.69 11.66
C LEU A 461 1.59 -34.19 13.09
N GLU A 462 1.73 -32.88 13.35
CA GLU A 462 1.40 -32.28 14.65
C GLU A 462 -0.08 -32.46 15.01
N ARG A 463 -1.00 -32.40 14.02
CA ARG A 463 -2.42 -32.67 14.24
C ARG A 463 -2.72 -34.16 14.44
N ILE A 464 -2.00 -35.05 13.77
CA ILE A 464 -2.12 -36.50 14.00
C ILE A 464 -1.67 -36.86 15.42
N GLU A 465 -0.64 -36.20 15.93
CA GLU A 465 -0.18 -36.40 17.32
C GLU A 465 -1.27 -36.05 18.34
N GLN A 466 -2.12 -35.07 18.04
CA GLN A 466 -3.28 -34.70 18.86
C GLN A 466 -4.39 -35.77 18.87
N LEU A 467 -4.44 -36.67 17.88
CA LEU A 467 -5.40 -37.79 17.86
C LEU A 467 -5.04 -38.91 18.86
N GLN A 468 -3.86 -38.85 19.48
CA GLN A 468 -3.39 -39.83 20.48
C GLN A 468 -3.42 -41.30 20.00
N GLN A 469 -3.22 -41.53 18.69
CA GLN A 469 -3.12 -42.87 18.11
C GLN A 469 -1.67 -43.17 17.72
N PRO A 470 -0.91 -43.94 18.53
CA PRO A 470 0.52 -44.12 18.31
C PRO A 470 0.84 -44.88 17.02
N ALA A 471 0.01 -45.86 16.64
CA ALA A 471 0.18 -46.62 15.40
C ALA A 471 -0.01 -45.77 14.14
N LEU A 472 -1.04 -44.91 14.13
CA LEU A 472 -1.30 -43.97 13.04
C LEU A 472 -0.20 -42.92 12.92
N LEU A 473 0.28 -42.39 14.06
CA LEU A 473 1.36 -41.40 14.08
C LEU A 473 2.68 -41.99 13.56
N ALA A 474 3.04 -43.20 13.98
CA ALA A 474 4.26 -43.88 13.51
C ALA A 474 4.22 -44.10 11.99
N PHE A 475 3.13 -44.69 11.49
CA PHE A 475 2.93 -44.89 10.06
C PHE A 475 2.96 -43.57 9.27
N SER A 476 2.28 -42.54 9.77
CA SER A 476 2.20 -41.24 9.10
C SER A 476 3.56 -40.54 9.04
N LYS A 477 4.38 -40.64 10.10
CA LYS A 477 5.75 -40.12 10.11
C LYS A 477 6.61 -40.81 9.06
N ASP A 478 6.61 -42.15 9.04
CA ASP A 478 7.42 -42.94 8.10
C ASP A 478 7.02 -42.66 6.65
N LEU A 479 5.72 -42.65 6.34
CA LEU A 479 5.22 -42.35 5.01
C LEU A 479 5.57 -40.92 4.57
N THR A 480 5.44 -39.93 5.47
CA THR A 480 5.72 -38.53 5.17
C THR A 480 7.19 -38.30 4.87
N VAL A 481 8.10 -38.96 5.59
CA VAL A 481 9.55 -38.87 5.33
C VAL A 481 9.89 -39.42 3.93
N HIS A 482 9.37 -40.60 3.59
CA HIS A 482 9.61 -41.18 2.26
C HIS A 482 8.96 -40.36 1.13
N TRP A 483 7.79 -39.78 1.37
CA TRP A 483 7.15 -38.85 0.44
C TRP A 483 7.99 -37.59 0.23
N GLN A 484 8.44 -36.92 1.30
CA GLN A 484 9.26 -35.70 1.21
C GLN A 484 10.58 -35.95 0.47
N ASN A 485 11.27 -37.04 0.81
CA ASN A 485 12.54 -37.42 0.18
C ASN A 485 12.40 -37.67 -1.32
N MET A 486 11.24 -38.16 -1.78
CA MET A 486 11.01 -38.36 -3.20
C MET A 486 10.40 -37.15 -3.91
N ALA A 487 9.47 -36.45 -3.28
CA ALA A 487 8.77 -35.30 -3.86
C ALA A 487 9.70 -34.10 -4.03
N TYR A 488 10.54 -33.84 -3.01
CA TYR A 488 11.48 -32.71 -2.99
C TYR A 488 12.94 -33.15 -3.21
N GLY A 489 13.33 -34.33 -2.71
CA GLY A 489 14.71 -34.82 -2.80
C GLY A 489 14.99 -35.73 -4.00
N HIS A 490 13.97 -36.14 -4.76
CA HIS A 490 14.07 -37.10 -5.88
C HIS A 490 14.79 -38.42 -5.53
N GLN A 491 14.80 -38.81 -4.26
CA GLN A 491 15.41 -40.04 -3.79
C GLN A 491 14.40 -41.19 -3.83
N LEU A 492 14.79 -42.28 -4.49
CA LEU A 492 13.98 -43.49 -4.58
C LEU A 492 14.04 -44.26 -3.25
N PRO A 493 12.90 -44.70 -2.70
CA PRO A 493 12.88 -45.53 -1.50
C PRO A 493 13.50 -46.91 -1.78
N PRO A 494 14.21 -47.51 -0.82
CA PRO A 494 14.67 -48.90 -0.92
C PRO A 494 13.52 -49.90 -1.14
N ALA A 495 13.80 -51.03 -1.80
CA ALA A 495 12.79 -52.02 -2.17
C ALA A 495 12.07 -52.69 -0.96
N HIS A 496 12.66 -52.69 0.24
CA HIS A 496 12.01 -53.21 1.45
C HIS A 496 10.88 -52.29 1.94
N VAL A 497 11.02 -50.98 1.75
CA VAL A 497 10.05 -49.95 2.20
C VAL A 497 8.68 -50.14 1.56
N GLN A 498 8.63 -50.68 0.35
CA GLN A 498 7.36 -51.03 -0.31
C GLN A 498 6.50 -51.95 0.57
N ARG A 499 7.09 -53.06 1.05
CA ARG A 499 6.38 -54.05 1.86
C ARG A 499 6.03 -53.49 3.22
N GLU A 500 6.93 -52.70 3.81
CA GLU A 500 6.70 -52.08 5.12
C GLU A 500 5.56 -51.07 5.10
N LEU A 501 5.51 -50.17 4.11
CA LEU A 501 4.44 -49.17 4.01
C LEU A 501 3.09 -49.78 3.63
N CYS A 502 3.07 -50.77 2.73
CA CYS A 502 1.81 -51.43 2.35
C CYS A 502 1.26 -52.31 3.50
N ASN A 503 2.13 -52.99 4.25
CA ASN A 503 1.71 -53.74 5.44
C ASN A 503 1.33 -52.81 6.59
N GLY A 504 2.06 -51.70 6.77
CA GLY A 504 1.73 -50.66 7.74
C GLY A 504 0.37 -50.02 7.45
N TRP A 505 0.06 -49.78 6.18
CA TRP A 505 -1.26 -49.34 5.75
C TRP A 505 -2.35 -50.32 6.19
N ARG A 506 -2.23 -51.61 5.80
CA ARG A 506 -3.20 -52.65 6.19
C ARG A 506 -3.36 -52.76 7.70
N GLY A 507 -2.25 -52.66 8.45
CA GLY A 507 -2.23 -52.74 9.91
C GLY A 507 -2.95 -51.57 10.61
N VAL A 508 -2.90 -50.36 10.04
CA VAL A 508 -3.53 -49.15 10.62
C VAL A 508 -4.98 -49.00 10.19
N PHE A 509 -5.30 -49.40 8.96
CA PHE A 509 -6.52 -48.98 8.27
C PHE A 509 -7.51 -50.10 7.93
N ASP A 510 -7.05 -51.35 7.82
CA ASP A 510 -7.91 -52.50 7.50
C ASP A 510 -8.22 -53.35 8.74
N SER A 511 -7.46 -53.18 9.83
CA SER A 511 -7.68 -53.84 11.13
C SER A 511 -8.92 -53.34 11.90
N GLY A 512 -9.62 -52.32 11.37
CA GLY A 512 -10.80 -51.70 11.98
C GLY A 512 -12.15 -52.02 11.33
N ILE A 513 -12.21 -52.94 10.35
CA ILE A 513 -13.48 -53.39 9.76
C ILE A 513 -13.93 -54.68 10.48
N PRO A 514 -14.87 -54.64 11.43
CA PRO A 514 -15.60 -55.85 11.79
C PRO A 514 -16.43 -56.26 10.56
N HIS A 515 -16.26 -57.51 10.13
CA HIS A 515 -17.14 -58.16 9.16
C HIS A 515 -18.58 -58.23 9.64
#